data_AF-A0A8J2UK99-F1
#
_entry.id   AF-A0A8J2UK99-F1
#
_cell.length_a   1.000
_cell.length_b   1.000
_cell.length_c   1.000
_cell.angle_alpha   90.00
_cell.angle_beta   90.00
_cell.angle_gamma   90.00
#
_symmetry.space_group_name_H-M   'P 1'
#
loop_
_entity.id
_entity.type
_entity.pdbx_description
1 polymer ?
#
loop_
_entity_poly.entity_id
_entity_poly.type
_entity_poly.pdbx_seq_one_letter_code
_entity_poly.pdbx_strand_id
1 'polypeptide(L)'
;MIDTFETKLVKALKLFNRGLHVLLAIALGIASLMVMWEFSAAVVQAVHQNNLAHGFLQALGTLFIVWTLSSLISAEINYVQGGVFHLVVFIEVAIITLLRQLIVEPVQVATTDMHLNDFNIAHYGLVLAALLIVGILHKLISSSDAAKKPGEPV
;
A
#
# COMPACT_ATOMS: atom_id res chain seq x y z
N MET A 1 -10.43 -42.55 -9.44
CA MET A 1 -10.67 -42.12 -8.04
C MET A 1 -9.83 -40.89 -7.65
N ILE A 2 -8.64 -40.69 -8.24
CA ILE A 2 -7.77 -39.52 -8.00
C ILE A 2 -8.38 -38.20 -8.53
N ASP A 3 -9.04 -38.22 -9.70
CA ASP A 3 -9.68 -37.01 -10.28
C ASP A 3 -10.76 -36.36 -9.39
N THR A 4 -11.49 -37.15 -8.61
CA THR A 4 -12.54 -36.64 -7.72
C THR A 4 -11.95 -35.91 -6.51
N PHE A 5 -10.76 -36.29 -6.05
CA PHE A 5 -10.07 -35.63 -4.95
C PHE A 5 -9.43 -34.32 -5.41
N GLU A 6 -8.78 -34.33 -6.57
CA GLU A 6 -8.20 -33.12 -7.18
C GLU A 6 -9.27 -32.07 -7.47
N THR A 7 -10.40 -32.47 -8.06
CA THR A 7 -11.51 -31.54 -8.33
C THR A 7 -12.13 -30.97 -7.05
N LYS A 8 -12.26 -31.78 -5.99
CA LYS A 8 -12.70 -31.29 -4.67
C LYS A 8 -11.69 -30.33 -4.03
N LEU A 9 -10.39 -30.63 -4.10
CA LEU A 9 -9.33 -29.74 -3.60
C LEU A 9 -9.31 -28.42 -4.36
N VAL A 10 -9.35 -28.45 -5.69
CA VAL A 10 -9.37 -27.24 -6.52
C VAL A 10 -10.62 -26.41 -6.24
N LYS A 11 -11.79 -27.04 -6.06
CA LYS A 11 -13.03 -26.33 -5.70
C LYS A 11 -12.96 -25.72 -4.30
N ALA A 12 -12.38 -26.43 -3.33
CA ALA A 12 -12.15 -25.93 -1.98
C ALA A 12 -11.17 -24.73 -1.99
N LEU A 13 -10.06 -24.83 -2.73
CA LEU A 13 -9.08 -23.76 -2.89
C LEU A 13 -9.68 -22.53 -3.56
N LYS A 14 -10.52 -22.71 -4.59
CA LYS A 14 -11.23 -21.60 -5.25
C LYS A 14 -12.21 -20.91 -4.32
N LEU A 15 -12.97 -21.67 -3.52
CA LEU A 15 -13.90 -21.11 -2.55
C LEU A 15 -13.16 -20.38 -1.42
N PHE A 16 -12.07 -20.96 -0.93
CA PHE A 16 -11.23 -20.35 0.09
C PHE A 16 -10.61 -19.04 -0.41
N ASN A 17 -10.04 -19.04 -1.62
CA ASN A 17 -9.48 -17.85 -2.24
C ASN A 17 -10.54 -16.74 -2.38
N ARG A 18 -11.75 -17.09 -2.85
CA ARG A 18 -12.87 -16.15 -2.90
C ARG A 18 -13.25 -15.61 -1.51
N GLY A 19 -13.21 -16.45 -0.48
CA GLY A 19 -13.44 -16.05 0.90
C GLY A 19 -12.38 -15.08 1.43
N LEU A 20 -11.09 -15.31 1.15
CA LEU A 20 -9.99 -14.43 1.54
C LEU A 20 -10.16 -13.02 0.96
N HIS A 21 -10.51 -12.94 -0.31
CA HIS A 21 -10.75 -11.68 -1.02
C HIS A 21 -11.95 -10.90 -0.44
N VAL A 22 -13.07 -11.57 -0.18
CA VAL A 22 -14.22 -10.95 0.50
C VAL A 22 -13.84 -10.44 1.90
N LEU A 23 -13.06 -11.22 2.66
CA LEU A 23 -12.58 -10.81 3.97
C LEU A 23 -11.67 -9.58 3.86
N LEU A 24 -10.76 -9.57 2.88
CA LEU A 24 -9.86 -8.44 2.62
C LEU A 24 -10.63 -7.17 2.26
N ALA A 25 -11.65 -7.28 1.39
CA ALA A 25 -12.50 -6.16 1.02
C ALA A 25 -13.20 -5.52 2.24
N ILE A 26 -13.74 -6.36 3.15
CA ILE A 26 -14.38 -5.91 4.38
C ILE A 26 -13.36 -5.25 5.31
N ALA A 27 -12.19 -5.87 5.51
CA ALA A 27 -11.14 -5.34 6.35
C ALA A 27 -10.65 -3.97 5.85
N LEU A 28 -10.44 -3.83 4.54
CA LEU A 28 -10.04 -2.56 3.92
C LEU A 28 -11.12 -1.49 4.06
N GLY A 29 -12.40 -1.86 3.92
CA GLY A 29 -13.52 -0.94 4.14
C GLY A 29 -13.56 -0.39 5.58
N ILE A 30 -13.41 -1.27 6.57
CA ILE A 30 -13.36 -0.86 7.99
C ILE A 30 -12.13 0.00 8.27
N ALA A 31 -10.96 -0.40 7.77
CA ALA A 31 -9.72 0.38 7.91
C ALA A 31 -9.87 1.78 7.30
N SER A 32 -10.49 1.89 6.11
CA SER A 32 -10.73 3.18 5.47
C SER A 32 -11.59 4.10 6.32
N LEU A 33 -12.61 3.57 7.01
CA LEU A 33 -13.45 4.36 7.92
C LEU A 33 -12.68 4.83 9.15
N MET A 34 -11.86 3.95 9.75
CA MET A 34 -11.01 4.29 10.89
C MET A 34 -10.00 5.39 10.54
N VAL A 35 -9.30 5.26 9.42
CA VAL A 35 -8.30 6.25 9.01
C VAL A 35 -8.96 7.57 8.61
N MET A 36 -10.14 7.55 7.98
CA MET A 36 -10.92 8.76 7.71
C MET A 36 -11.26 9.53 8.99
N TRP A 37 -11.59 8.80 10.07
CA TRP A 37 -11.80 9.40 11.37
C TRP A 37 -10.52 10.00 11.94
N GLU A 38 -9.39 9.29 11.90
CA GLU A 38 -8.09 9.82 12.35
C GLU A 38 -7.65 11.06 11.58
N PHE A 39 -7.86 11.09 10.26
CA PHE A 39 -7.56 12.26 9.45
C PHE A 39 -8.37 13.47 9.92
N SER A 40 -9.67 13.29 10.15
CA SER A 40 -10.55 14.36 10.63
C SER A 40 -10.10 14.90 12.00
N ALA A 41 -9.72 14.02 12.92
CA ALA A 41 -9.18 14.39 14.23
C ALA A 41 -7.84 15.14 14.11
N ALA A 42 -6.93 14.68 13.24
CA ALA A 42 -5.65 15.32 13.00
C ALA A 42 -5.80 16.74 12.44
N VAL A 43 -6.74 16.97 11.52
CA VAL A 43 -7.05 18.30 10.98
C VAL A 43 -7.55 19.25 12.07
N VAL A 44 -8.49 18.79 12.91
CA VAL A 44 -9.01 19.59 14.02
C VAL A 44 -7.89 19.95 15.00
N GLN A 45 -7.05 18.99 15.36
CA GLN A 45 -5.93 19.19 16.29
C GLN A 45 -4.88 20.17 15.73
N ALA A 46 -4.58 20.11 14.43
CA ALA A 46 -3.68 21.02 13.73
C ALA A 46 -4.15 22.48 13.80
N VAL A 47 -5.45 22.72 13.65
CA VAL A 47 -6.05 24.06 13.75
C VAL A 47 -5.96 24.60 15.18
N HIS A 48 -6.15 23.75 16.20
CA HIS A 48 -6.09 24.17 17.60
C HIS A 48 -4.68 24.51 18.10
N GLN A 49 -3.62 23.89 17.57
CA GLN A 49 -2.26 24.04 18.09
C GLN A 49 -1.47 25.20 17.48
N ASN A 50 -2.03 25.99 16.55
CA ASN A 50 -1.36 27.07 15.81
C ASN A 50 -0.06 26.68 15.06
N ASN A 51 0.38 25.42 15.14
CA ASN A 51 1.47 24.86 14.36
C ASN A 51 0.93 24.23 13.07
N LEU A 52 0.54 25.11 12.14
CA LEU A 52 -0.05 24.71 10.88
C LEU A 52 0.90 23.87 10.02
N ALA A 53 2.21 24.13 10.07
CA ALA A 53 3.19 23.39 9.27
C ALA A 53 3.30 21.93 9.72
N HIS A 54 3.43 21.68 11.01
CA HIS A 54 3.49 20.32 11.56
C HIS A 54 2.16 19.58 11.38
N GLY A 55 1.05 20.23 11.74
CA GLY A 55 -0.29 19.65 11.59
C GLY A 55 -0.66 19.36 10.13
N PHE A 56 -0.23 20.20 9.18
CA PHE A 56 -0.41 19.96 7.75
C PHE A 56 0.38 18.75 7.27
N LEU A 57 1.67 18.65 7.61
CA LEU A 57 2.50 17.51 7.20
C LEU A 57 2.02 16.19 7.83
N GLN A 58 1.56 16.24 9.07
CA GLN A 58 0.96 15.09 9.75
C GLN A 58 -0.37 14.68 9.08
N ALA A 59 -1.26 15.64 8.81
CA ALA A 59 -2.53 15.38 8.12
C ALA A 59 -2.31 14.86 6.69
N LEU A 60 -1.33 15.38 5.96
CA LEU A 60 -0.91 14.84 4.66
C LEU A 60 -0.45 13.39 4.80
N GLY A 61 0.35 13.08 5.81
CA GLY A 61 0.76 11.71 6.10
C GLY A 61 -0.45 10.78 6.30
N THR A 62 -1.46 11.20 7.04
CA THR A 62 -2.68 10.40 7.23
C THR A 62 -3.51 10.30 5.95
N LEU A 63 -3.56 11.37 5.14
CA LEU A 63 -4.25 11.38 3.83
C LEU A 63 -3.63 10.39 2.83
N PHE A 64 -2.30 10.25 2.84
CA PHE A 64 -1.60 9.23 2.05
C PHE A 64 -2.06 7.81 2.42
N ILE A 65 -2.34 7.54 3.70
CA ILE A 65 -2.87 6.24 4.12
C ILE A 65 -4.27 6.03 3.54
N VAL A 66 -5.17 7.02 3.64
CA VAL A 66 -6.51 6.94 3.03
C VAL A 66 -6.42 6.67 1.53
N TRP A 67 -5.52 7.35 0.82
CA TRP A 67 -5.27 7.12 -0.60
C TRP A 67 -4.85 5.68 -0.89
N THR A 68 -3.87 5.15 -0.13
CA THR A 68 -3.37 3.77 -0.32
C THR A 68 -4.46 2.73 -0.06
N LEU A 69 -5.28 2.92 0.98
CA LEU A 69 -6.43 2.06 1.26
C LEU A 69 -7.45 2.12 0.13
N SER A 70 -7.75 3.31 -0.40
CA SER A 70 -8.65 3.47 -1.54
C SER A 70 -8.13 2.74 -2.77
N SER A 71 -6.84 2.83 -3.07
CA SER A 71 -6.21 2.11 -4.20
C SER A 71 -6.27 0.59 -4.02
N LEU A 72 -6.07 0.08 -2.79
CA LEU A 72 -6.20 -1.34 -2.48
C LEU A 72 -7.66 -1.83 -2.60
N ILE A 73 -8.62 -1.03 -2.15
CA ILE A 73 -10.06 -1.33 -2.32
C ILE A 73 -10.40 -1.38 -3.81
N SER A 74 -9.92 -0.44 -4.62
CA SER A 74 -10.12 -0.47 -6.07
C SER A 74 -9.52 -1.72 -6.71
N ALA A 75 -8.33 -2.15 -6.29
CA ALA A 75 -7.73 -3.40 -6.75
C ALA A 75 -8.60 -4.62 -6.38
N GLU A 76 -9.16 -4.63 -5.16
CA GLU A 76 -10.01 -5.71 -4.68
C GLU A 76 -11.36 -5.74 -5.41
N ILE A 77 -11.98 -4.59 -5.67
CA ILE A 77 -13.20 -4.49 -6.49
C ILE A 77 -12.93 -5.02 -7.91
N ASN A 78 -11.80 -4.63 -8.52
CA ASN A 78 -11.41 -5.10 -9.84
C ASN A 78 -11.19 -6.61 -9.87
N TYR A 79 -10.62 -7.18 -8.81
CA TYR A 79 -10.49 -8.63 -8.68
C TYR A 79 -11.85 -9.32 -8.58
N VAL A 80 -12.78 -8.81 -7.77
CA VAL A 80 -14.13 -9.37 -7.62
C VAL A 80 -14.94 -9.28 -8.93
N GLN A 81 -14.76 -8.21 -9.71
CA GLN A 81 -15.47 -8.01 -10.99
C GLN A 81 -14.86 -8.77 -12.17
N GLY A 82 -13.53 -8.80 -12.28
CA GLY A 82 -12.82 -9.33 -13.45
C GLY A 82 -12.09 -10.66 -13.23
N GLY A 83 -11.97 -11.14 -11.99
CA GLY A 83 -11.29 -12.40 -11.64
C GLY A 83 -9.77 -12.40 -11.80
N VAL A 84 -9.16 -11.28 -12.22
CA VAL A 84 -7.70 -11.12 -12.40
C VAL A 84 -7.14 -10.14 -11.37
N PHE A 85 -6.19 -10.62 -10.58
CA PHE A 85 -5.52 -9.83 -9.55
C PHE A 85 -4.41 -8.99 -10.18
N HIS A 86 -4.59 -7.67 -10.20
CA HIS A 86 -3.60 -6.74 -10.74
C HIS A 86 -2.55 -6.43 -9.67
N LEU A 87 -1.57 -7.32 -9.55
CA LEU A 87 -0.47 -7.21 -8.57
C LEU A 87 0.34 -5.91 -8.71
N VAL A 88 0.30 -5.27 -9.89
CA VAL A 88 0.90 -3.97 -10.17
C VAL A 88 0.38 -2.89 -9.22
N VAL A 89 -0.93 -2.81 -8.97
CA VAL A 89 -1.53 -1.79 -8.08
C VAL A 89 -1.02 -1.95 -6.64
N PHE A 90 -0.81 -3.19 -6.20
CA PHE A 90 -0.27 -3.47 -4.87
C PHE A 90 1.18 -2.98 -4.73
N ILE A 91 2.00 -3.19 -5.77
CA ILE A 91 3.38 -2.70 -5.82
C ILE A 91 3.42 -1.17 -5.85
N GLU A 92 2.55 -0.53 -6.65
CA GLU A 92 2.44 0.93 -6.71
C GLU A 92 2.12 1.52 -5.32
N VAL A 93 1.14 0.94 -4.62
CA VAL A 93 0.78 1.34 -3.25
C VAL A 93 1.95 1.13 -2.28
N ALA A 94 2.68 0.03 -2.39
CA ALA A 94 3.86 -0.23 -1.56
C ALA A 94 4.96 0.84 -1.77
N ILE A 95 5.24 1.21 -3.03
CA ILE A 95 6.20 2.28 -3.35
C ILE A 95 5.75 3.59 -2.74
N ILE A 96 4.49 3.99 -2.95
CA ILE A 96 3.94 5.25 -2.41
C ILE A 96 4.04 5.28 -0.89
N THR A 97 3.78 4.17 -0.21
CA THR A 97 3.85 4.07 1.25
C THR A 97 5.28 4.18 1.78
N LEU A 98 6.24 3.53 1.11
CA LEU A 98 7.65 3.64 1.46
C LEU A 98 8.17 5.06 1.22
N LEU A 99 7.75 5.71 0.13
CA LEU A 99 8.07 7.12 -0.14
C LEU A 99 7.50 8.03 0.93
N ARG A 100 6.25 7.81 1.35
CA ARG A 100 5.61 8.54 2.46
C ARG A 100 6.44 8.45 3.74
N GLN A 101 6.95 7.26 4.08
CA GLN A 101 7.78 7.08 5.28
C GLN A 101 9.06 7.91 5.21
N LEU A 102 9.71 7.94 4.04
CA LEU A 102 10.90 8.75 3.79
C LEU A 102 10.65 10.27 3.89
N ILE A 103 9.44 10.73 3.59
CA ILE A 103 9.05 12.15 3.66
C ILE A 103 8.66 12.56 5.09
N VAL A 104 7.93 11.69 5.81
CA VAL A 104 7.33 12.02 7.12
C VAL A 104 8.32 11.89 8.27
N GLU A 105 9.23 10.90 8.23
CA GLU A 105 10.26 10.68 9.28
C GLU A 105 11.16 11.91 9.52
N PRO A 106 11.80 12.53 8.50
CA PRO A 106 12.69 13.67 8.73
C PRO A 106 11.95 14.91 9.22
N VAL A 107 10.67 15.09 8.87
CA VAL A 107 9.83 16.18 9.36
C VAL A 107 9.64 16.10 10.88
N GLN A 108 9.47 14.90 11.43
CA GLN A 108 9.32 14.72 12.88
C GLN A 108 10.63 15.02 13.62
N VAL A 109 11.77 14.62 13.04
CA VAL A 109 13.10 14.86 13.60
C VAL A 109 13.57 16.31 13.45
N ALA A 110 13.12 17.01 12.40
CA ALA A 110 13.45 18.42 12.20
C ALA A 110 12.60 19.39 13.04
N THR A 111 11.44 18.94 13.54
CA THR A 111 10.49 19.78 14.30
C THR A 111 10.44 19.45 15.79
N THR A 112 10.82 18.23 16.16
CA THR A 112 11.06 17.83 17.54
C THR A 112 12.58 17.88 17.70
N ASP A 113 13.13 18.68 18.62
CA ASP A 113 14.56 18.73 18.97
C ASP A 113 15.03 17.37 19.57
N MET A 114 14.83 16.30 18.82
CA MET A 114 15.15 14.93 19.17
C MET A 114 16.65 14.81 18.98
N HIS A 115 17.34 14.60 20.10
CA HIS A 115 18.79 14.46 20.20
C HIS A 115 19.38 13.72 18.98
N LEU A 116 20.38 14.33 18.34
CA LEU A 116 21.08 13.79 17.16
C LEU A 116 21.81 12.45 17.40
N ASN A 117 21.63 11.83 18.57
CA ASN A 117 22.25 10.58 18.97
C ASN A 117 21.38 9.34 18.65
N ASP A 118 20.13 9.52 18.20
CA ASP A 118 19.25 8.44 17.74
C ASP A 118 19.05 8.43 16.21
N PHE A 119 19.95 9.08 15.46
CA PHE A 119 20.02 8.90 14.00
C PHE A 119 20.52 7.49 13.70
N ASN A 120 19.59 6.55 13.69
CA ASN A 120 19.85 5.17 13.32
C ASN A 120 20.05 5.11 11.80
N ILE A 121 21.26 5.44 11.33
CA ILE A 121 21.67 5.38 9.92
C ILE A 121 21.34 4.02 9.31
N ALA A 122 21.37 2.95 10.12
CA ALA A 122 20.95 1.61 9.73
C ALA A 122 19.47 1.54 9.33
N HIS A 123 18.55 2.18 10.08
CA HIS A 123 17.11 2.20 9.76
C HIS A 123 16.85 2.94 8.45
N TYR A 124 17.40 4.15 8.28
CA TYR A 124 17.26 4.90 7.02
C TYR A 124 17.88 4.16 5.83
N GLY A 125 19.03 3.52 6.03
CA GLY A 125 19.67 2.67 5.02
C GLY A 125 18.80 1.48 4.62
N LEU A 126 18.12 0.84 5.59
CA LEU A 126 17.20 -0.27 5.33
C LEU A 126 15.92 0.18 4.61
N VAL A 127 15.33 1.32 4.96
CA VAL A 127 14.16 1.87 4.25
C VAL A 127 14.51 2.21 2.81
N LEU A 128 15.68 2.82 2.58
CA LEU A 128 16.15 3.16 1.24
C LEU A 128 16.48 1.91 0.41
N ALA A 129 17.08 0.89 1.03
CA ALA A 129 17.29 -0.41 0.40
C ALA A 129 15.96 -1.12 0.06
N ALA A 130 14.97 -1.09 0.96
CA ALA A 130 13.64 -1.63 0.72
C ALA A 130 12.94 -0.93 -0.46
N LEU A 131 13.00 0.41 -0.52
CA LEU A 131 12.50 1.19 -1.65
C LEU A 131 13.17 0.78 -2.97
N LEU A 132 14.49 0.57 -2.96
CA LEU A 132 15.24 0.13 -4.13
C LEU A 132 14.80 -1.27 -4.59
N ILE A 133 14.63 -2.21 -3.66
CA ILE A 133 14.15 -3.57 -3.96
C ILE A 133 12.74 -3.53 -4.58
N VAL A 134 11.81 -2.76 -4.00
CA VAL A 134 10.44 -2.64 -4.53
C VAL A 134 10.44 -1.93 -5.89
N GLY A 135 11.29 -0.92 -6.09
CA GLY A 135 11.49 -0.27 -7.39
C GLY A 135 12.02 -1.21 -8.47
N ILE A 136 12.97 -2.09 -8.12
CA ILE A 136 13.45 -3.14 -9.03
C ILE A 136 12.32 -4.13 -9.36
N LEU A 137 11.54 -4.55 -8.36
CA LEU A 137 10.39 -5.43 -8.57
C LEU A 137 9.37 -4.80 -9.55
N HIS A 138 9.07 -3.51 -9.38
CA HIS A 138 8.20 -2.77 -10.29
C HIS A 138 8.74 -2.75 -11.73
N LYS A 139 10.04 -2.52 -11.91
CA LYS A 139 10.67 -2.55 -13.23
C LYS A 139 10.60 -3.95 -13.87
N LEU A 140 10.76 -5.02 -13.09
CA LEU A 140 10.72 -6.39 -13.58
C LEU A 140 9.30 -6.82 -14.00
N ILE A 141 8.28 -6.47 -13.21
CA ILE A 141 6.88 -6.75 -13.56
C ILE A 141 6.47 -5.96 -14.82
N SER A 142 6.80 -4.67 -14.89
CA SER A 142 6.47 -3.84 -16.06
C SER A 142 7.20 -4.30 -17.32
N SER A 143 8.44 -4.78 -17.19
CA SER A 143 9.19 -5.34 -18.32
C SER A 143 8.66 -6.70 -18.78
N SER A 144 8.03 -7.47 -17.89
CA SER A 144 7.45 -8.78 -18.22
C SER A 144 6.14 -8.66 -19.01
N ASP A 145 5.33 -7.65 -18.70
CA ASP A 145 4.14 -7.33 -19.50
C ASP A 145 4.52 -6.78 -20.88
N ALA A 146 5.62 -6.04 -20.99
CA ALA A 146 6.16 -5.57 -22.27
C ALA A 146 6.69 -6.73 -23.16
N ALA A 147 7.29 -7.76 -22.55
CA ALA A 147 7.81 -8.93 -23.25
C ALA A 147 6.70 -9.87 -23.80
N LYS A 148 5.46 -9.74 -23.31
CA LYS A 148 4.29 -10.52 -23.79
C LYS A 148 3.65 -9.97 -25.07
N LYS A 149 4.22 -8.94 -25.70
CA LYS A 149 3.86 -8.52 -27.06
C LYS A 149 4.86 -8.99 -28.13
N PRO A 150 4.88 -10.28 -28.54
CA PRO A 150 5.46 -10.67 -29.80
C PRO A 150 4.35 -10.89 -30.85
N GLY A 151 4.23 -9.98 -31.81
CA GLY A 151 3.47 -10.21 -33.03
C GLY A 151 2.53 -9.08 -33.44
N GLU A 152 3.05 -8.11 -34.18
CA GLU A 152 2.33 -7.55 -35.32
C GLU A 152 3.07 -8.00 -36.60
N PRO A 153 2.38 -8.63 -37.57
CA PRO A 153 3.01 -9.21 -38.75
C PRO A 153 3.18 -8.22 -39.91
N VAL A 154 4.37 -8.30 -40.51
CA VAL A 154 4.87 -7.79 -41.82
C VAL A 154 4.88 -6.28 -42.05
#